data_AF-A0A447U3B9-F1
#
_entry.id   AF-A0A447U3B9-F1
#
_cell.length_a   1.000
_cell.length_b   1.000
_cell.length_c   1.000
_cell.angle_alpha   90.00
_cell.angle_beta   90.00
_cell.angle_gamma   90.00
#
_symmetry.space_group_name_H-M   'P 1'
#
loop_
_entity.id
_entity.type
_entity.pdbx_description
1 polymer ?
#
loop_
_entity_poly.entity_id
_entity_poly.type
_entity_poly.pdbx_seq_one_letter_code
_entity_poly.pdbx_strand_id
1 'polypeptide(L)'
;MARAMDNAILETILQRVRPLIGQGKVADYIPALASVEGSKLGIAICTVDGQHYQAGDAHERFSIQSISKVLSLVVAMRHYPEEEIWQRVGKDPSGSPFNSVGSVRDGTRHPA
;
A
#
# COMPACT_ATOMS: atom_id res chain seq x y z
N MET A 1 25.49 -6.68 -18.09
CA MET A 1 24.26 -7.37 -18.56
C MET A 1 23.19 -7.17 -17.52
N ALA A 2 22.00 -6.69 -17.91
CA ALA A 2 20.88 -6.58 -16.98
C ALA A 2 20.50 -7.99 -16.52
N ARG A 3 20.42 -8.21 -15.21
CA ARG A 3 19.98 -9.49 -14.66
C ARG A 3 18.50 -9.64 -15.03
N ALA A 4 18.16 -10.69 -15.79
CA ALA A 4 16.77 -10.99 -16.11
C ALA A 4 15.98 -11.20 -14.80
N MET A 5 14.76 -10.67 -14.74
CA MET A 5 13.88 -10.86 -13.59
C MET A 5 13.44 -12.33 -13.54
N ASP A 6 13.54 -12.96 -12.37
CA ASP A 6 13.05 -14.31 -12.12
C ASP A 6 12.55 -14.46 -10.68
N ASN A 7 11.80 -15.54 -10.40
CA ASN A 7 11.28 -15.79 -9.05
C ASN A 7 12.39 -16.10 -8.03
N ALA A 8 13.57 -16.57 -8.46
CA ALA A 8 14.67 -16.89 -7.56
C ALA A 8 15.32 -15.64 -6.95
N ILE A 9 15.35 -14.53 -7.70
CA ILE A 9 15.74 -13.22 -7.17
C ILE A 9 14.78 -12.78 -6.07
N LEU A 10 13.46 -12.94 -6.29
CA LEU A 10 12.45 -12.60 -5.29
C LEU A 10 12.59 -13.47 -4.04
N GLU A 11 12.78 -14.78 -4.19
CA GLU A 11 13.04 -15.68 -3.06
C GLU A 11 14.30 -15.29 -2.28
N THR A 12 15.37 -14.89 -2.98
CA THR A 12 16.60 -14.39 -2.35
C THR A 12 16.34 -13.12 -1.53
N ILE A 13 15.49 -12.21 -2.02
CA ILE A 13 15.09 -11.02 -1.27
C ILE A 13 14.33 -11.43 -0.01
N LEU A 14 13.35 -12.34 -0.13
CA LEU A 14 12.58 -12.83 1.00
C LEU A 14 13.48 -13.45 2.06
N GLN A 15 14.43 -14.31 1.68
CA GLN A 15 15.39 -14.93 2.58
C GLN A 15 16.24 -13.89 3.33
N ARG A 16 16.66 -12.81 2.66
CA ARG A 16 17.48 -11.75 3.27
C ARG A 16 16.71 -10.91 4.29
N VAL A 17 15.41 -10.67 4.06
CA VAL A 17 14.59 -9.84 4.94
C VAL A 17 13.83 -10.64 5.99
N ARG A 18 13.67 -11.95 5.83
CA ARG A 18 12.99 -12.83 6.79
C ARG A 18 13.54 -12.72 8.23
N PRO A 19 14.86 -12.53 8.48
CA PRO A 19 15.37 -12.27 9.83
C PRO A 19 14.88 -10.96 10.48
N LEU A 20 14.28 -10.05 9.72
CA LEU A 20 13.71 -8.79 10.23
C LEU A 20 12.28 -8.96 10.77
N ILE A 21 11.66 -10.13 10.56
CA ILE A 21 10.33 -10.44 11.09
C ILE A 21 10.37 -10.31 12.63
N GLY A 22 9.34 -9.65 13.18
CA GLY A 22 9.23 -9.38 14.62
C GLY A 22 9.82 -8.04 15.08
N GLN A 23 10.50 -7.28 14.20
CA GLN A 23 10.92 -5.90 14.53
C GLN A 23 9.75 -4.89 14.52
N GLY A 24 8.63 -5.26 13.91
CA GLY A 24 7.37 -4.51 13.92
C GLY A 24 6.27 -5.23 14.69
N LYS A 25 5.12 -4.57 14.83
CA LYS A 25 3.93 -5.11 15.48
C LYS A 25 2.78 -5.23 14.48
N VAL A 26 2.13 -6.38 14.44
CA VAL A 26 0.87 -6.56 13.69
C VAL A 26 -0.18 -5.60 14.25
N ALA A 27 -0.92 -4.93 13.36
CA ALA A 27 -2.00 -4.03 13.75
C ALA A 27 -3.06 -4.80 14.56
N ASP A 28 -3.34 -4.35 15.78
CA ASP A 28 -4.22 -5.05 16.72
C ASP A 28 -5.48 -4.25 17.10
N TYR A 29 -5.63 -3.03 16.60
CA TYR A 29 -6.82 -2.19 16.82
C TYR A 29 -8.08 -2.69 16.10
N ILE A 30 -7.94 -3.63 15.15
CA ILE A 30 -9.05 -4.35 14.51
C ILE A 30 -8.88 -5.85 14.79
N PRO A 31 -9.86 -6.53 15.42
CA PRO A 31 -9.73 -7.95 15.79
C PRO A 31 -9.35 -8.88 14.64
N ALA A 32 -9.90 -8.64 13.44
CA ALA A 32 -9.58 -9.42 12.25
C ALA A 32 -8.10 -9.29 11.85
N LEU A 33 -7.48 -8.12 12.04
CA LEU A 33 -6.05 -7.91 11.77
C LEU A 33 -5.18 -8.55 12.85
N ALA A 34 -5.60 -8.45 14.11
CA ALA A 34 -4.89 -9.05 15.24
C ALA A 34 -4.76 -10.58 15.12
N SER A 35 -5.70 -11.23 14.43
CA SER A 35 -5.70 -12.68 14.20
C SER A 35 -4.75 -13.16 13.09
N VAL A 36 -4.14 -12.24 12.33
CA VAL A 36 -3.24 -12.58 11.22
C VAL A 36 -1.85 -12.95 11.73
N GLU A 37 -1.31 -14.01 11.16
CA GLU A 37 0.00 -14.55 11.49
C GLU A 37 1.12 -13.59 11.01
N GLY A 38 1.96 -13.13 11.93
CA GLY A 38 2.93 -12.05 11.69
C GLY A 38 4.19 -12.44 10.90
N SER A 39 4.39 -13.73 10.60
CA SER A 39 5.52 -14.22 9.81
C SER A 39 5.22 -14.40 8.32
N LYS A 40 3.97 -14.13 7.89
CA LYS A 40 3.59 -14.10 6.48
C LYS A 40 4.38 -13.07 5.71
N LEU A 41 4.97 -13.49 4.60
CA LEU A 41 5.80 -12.63 3.76
C LEU A 41 5.73 -13.08 2.30
N GLY A 42 5.20 -12.21 1.45
CA GLY A 42 5.08 -12.43 0.01
C GLY A 42 5.48 -11.20 -0.78
N ILE A 43 5.93 -11.42 -2.02
CA ILE A 43 6.25 -10.37 -2.98
C ILE A 43 5.79 -10.79 -4.37
N ALA A 44 5.23 -9.85 -5.13
CA ALA A 44 4.80 -10.05 -6.50
C ALA A 44 5.15 -8.84 -7.36
N ILE A 45 5.49 -9.09 -8.62
CA ILE A 45 5.78 -8.08 -9.65
C ILE A 45 4.92 -8.41 -10.87
N CYS A 46 4.17 -7.42 -11.34
CA CYS A 46 3.52 -7.42 -12.65
C CYS A 46 4.17 -6.34 -13.50
N THR A 47 4.74 -6.73 -14.63
CA THR A 47 5.36 -5.78 -15.56
C THR A 47 4.32 -5.19 -16.53
N VAL A 48 4.68 -4.10 -17.23
CA VAL A 48 3.79 -3.43 -18.20
C VAL A 48 3.47 -4.30 -19.42
N ASP A 49 4.32 -5.27 -19.73
CA ASP A 49 4.15 -6.29 -20.77
C ASP A 49 3.43 -7.56 -20.26
N GLY A 50 2.92 -7.55 -19.03
CA GLY A 50 2.09 -8.62 -18.47
C GLY A 50 2.88 -9.85 -18.00
N GLN A 51 4.19 -9.72 -17.75
CA GLN A 51 4.96 -10.78 -17.08
C GLN A 51 4.71 -10.73 -15.58
N HIS A 52 4.59 -11.91 -14.98
CA HIS A 52 4.30 -12.08 -13.57
C HIS A 52 5.43 -12.84 -12.88
N TYR A 53 5.95 -12.26 -11.79
CA TYR A 53 6.94 -12.88 -10.93
C TYR A 53 6.46 -12.82 -9.49
N GLN A 54 6.69 -13.87 -8.72
CA GLN A 54 6.25 -13.94 -7.34
C GLN A 54 7.08 -14.92 -6.51
N ALA A 55 7.12 -14.69 -5.20
CA ALA A 55 7.75 -15.58 -4.22
C ALA A 55 7.06 -15.46 -2.84
N GLY A 56 7.28 -16.45 -1.98
CA GLY A 56 6.68 -16.53 -0.65
C GLY A 56 5.16 -16.65 -0.66
N ASP A 57 4.50 -16.01 0.31
CA ASP A 57 3.05 -16.08 0.52
C ASP A 57 2.25 -15.17 -0.44
N ALA A 58 2.71 -14.97 -1.69
CA ALA A 58 2.15 -13.98 -2.62
C ALA A 58 0.69 -14.21 -3.03
N HIS A 59 0.15 -15.42 -2.85
CA HIS A 59 -1.26 -15.76 -3.10
C HIS A 59 -2.17 -15.59 -1.87
N GLU A 60 -1.59 -15.34 -0.70
CA GLU A 60 -2.35 -15.16 0.53
C GLU A 60 -3.16 -13.87 0.47
N ARG A 61 -4.45 -13.95 0.74
CA ARG A 61 -5.33 -12.78 0.72
C ARG A 61 -5.22 -12.02 2.04
N PHE A 62 -5.17 -10.70 1.95
CA PHE A 62 -5.19 -9.81 3.12
C PHE A 62 -6.05 -8.58 2.84
N SER A 63 -6.45 -7.88 3.90
CA SER A 63 -7.17 -6.61 3.76
C SER A 63 -6.25 -5.54 3.19
N ILE A 64 -6.66 -4.90 2.09
CA ILE A 64 -5.87 -3.85 1.42
C ILE A 64 -5.77 -2.55 2.22
N GLN A 65 -6.61 -2.36 3.25
CA GLN A 65 -6.57 -1.18 4.14
C GLN A 65 -6.45 0.14 3.35
N SER A 66 -5.53 1.03 3.74
CA SER A 66 -5.34 2.34 3.09
C SER A 66 -4.92 2.27 1.61
N ILE A 67 -4.48 1.12 1.08
CA ILE A 67 -4.22 0.94 -0.36
C ILE A 67 -5.51 1.21 -1.17
N SER A 68 -6.68 0.90 -0.58
CA SER A 68 -7.98 1.18 -1.20
C SER A 68 -8.18 2.65 -1.61
N LYS A 69 -7.54 3.61 -0.93
CA LYS A 69 -7.69 5.04 -1.22
C LYS A 69 -7.25 5.39 -2.65
N VAL A 70 -6.17 4.76 -3.14
CA VAL A 70 -5.69 4.95 -4.51
C VAL A 70 -6.74 4.47 -5.52
N LEU A 71 -7.32 3.29 -5.28
CA LEU A 71 -8.36 2.74 -6.15
C LEU A 71 -9.63 3.60 -6.14
N SER A 72 -10.05 4.05 -4.95
CA SER A 72 -11.20 4.95 -4.80
C SER A 72 -10.97 6.29 -5.51
N LEU A 73 -9.76 6.85 -5.45
CA LEU A 73 -9.42 8.06 -6.18
C LEU A 73 -9.50 7.85 -7.69
N VAL A 74 -8.97 6.74 -8.21
CA VAL A 74 -9.07 6.39 -9.64
C VAL A 74 -10.53 6.29 -10.09
N VAL A 75 -11.40 5.71 -9.26
CA VAL A 75 -12.84 5.67 -9.54
C VAL A 75 -13.43 7.08 -9.56
N ALA A 76 -13.14 7.92 -8.57
CA ALA A 76 -13.62 9.30 -8.53
C ALA A 76 -13.17 10.12 -9.77
N MET A 77 -11.91 9.96 -10.19
CA MET A 77 -11.35 10.60 -11.40
C MET A 77 -12.04 10.18 -12.70
N ARG A 78 -12.73 9.04 -12.72
CA ARG A 78 -13.54 8.61 -13.87
C ARG A 78 -14.95 9.18 -13.87
N HIS A 79 -15.43 9.67 -12.72
CA HIS A 79 -16.80 10.16 -12.54
C HIS A 79 -16.91 11.67 -12.50
N TYR A 80 -15.85 12.38 -12.11
CA TYR A 80 -15.85 13.84 -11.95
C TYR A 80 -14.77 14.50 -12.80
N PRO A 81 -14.98 15.75 -13.25
CA PRO A 81 -13.93 16.57 -13.82
C PRO A 81 -12.78 16.74 -12.84
N GLU A 82 -11.57 16.82 -13.38
CA GLU A 82 -10.35 16.94 -12.58
C GLU A 82 -10.42 18.13 -11.59
N GLU A 83 -10.88 19.29 -12.07
CA GLU A 83 -11.00 20.51 -11.27
C GLU A 83 -11.91 20.34 -10.04
N GLU A 84 -13.00 19.59 -10.16
CA GLU A 84 -13.95 19.35 -9.07
C GLU A 84 -13.33 18.48 -7.96
N ILE A 85 -12.51 17.50 -8.34
CA ILE A 85 -11.85 16.60 -7.38
C ILE A 85 -10.84 17.38 -6.54
N TRP A 86 -10.07 18.25 -7.17
CA TRP A 86 -9.00 18.99 -6.50
C TRP A 86 -9.48 20.21 -5.71
N GLN A 87 -10.72 20.64 -5.93
CA GLN A 87 -11.43 21.55 -5.02
C GLN A 87 -11.93 20.85 -3.75
N ARG A 88 -11.81 19.52 -3.65
CA ARG A 88 -12.32 18.74 -2.52
C ARG A 88 -11.22 17.99 -1.78
N VAL A 89 -10.17 17.59 -2.48
CA VAL A 89 -9.04 16.81 -1.98
C VAL A 89 -7.73 17.51 -2.35
N GLY A 90 -6.82 17.63 -1.38
CA GLY A 90 -5.54 18.29 -1.55
C GLY A 90 -4.58 17.46 -2.42
N LYS A 91 -3.73 18.13 -3.19
CA LYS A 91 -2.67 17.50 -3.99
C LYS A 91 -1.34 17.37 -3.24
N ASP A 92 -1.16 18.18 -2.20
CA ASP A 92 0.10 18.30 -1.50
C ASP A 92 0.19 17.32 -0.32
N PRO A 93 1.38 16.78 -0.02
CA PRO A 93 1.59 15.94 1.14
C PRO A 93 1.23 16.71 2.42
N SER A 94 0.42 16.11 3.30
CA SER A 94 -0.07 16.75 4.52
C SER A 94 1.01 16.99 5.59
N GLY A 95 2.17 16.34 5.46
CA GLY A 95 3.27 16.39 6.44
C GLY A 95 2.94 15.86 7.83
N SER A 96 1.73 15.32 8.04
CA SER A 96 1.18 14.93 9.34
C SER A 96 0.73 13.46 9.33
N PRO A 97 0.64 12.78 10.49
CA PRO A 97 0.07 11.43 10.58
C PRO A 97 -1.30 11.33 9.91
N PHE A 98 -1.63 10.18 9.31
CA PHE A 98 -2.85 9.97 8.52
C PHE A 98 -4.17 10.29 9.25
N ASN A 99 -4.17 10.26 10.59
CA ASN A 99 -5.31 10.53 11.46
C ASN A 99 -5.27 11.93 12.09
N SER A 100 -4.45 12.83 11.56
CA SER A 100 -4.28 14.18 12.12
C SER A 100 -5.45 15.08 11.76
N VAL A 101 -6.27 15.40 12.76
CA VAL A 101 -7.42 16.33 12.62
C VAL A 101 -6.96 17.79 12.42
N GLY A 102 -5.68 18.09 12.70
CA GLY A 102 -5.12 19.44 12.63
C GLY A 102 -5.19 20.10 11.25
N SER A 103 -5.00 19.34 10.16
CA SER A 103 -4.99 19.89 8.80
C SER A 103 -6.37 20.31 8.28
N VAL A 104 -7.46 19.78 8.86
CA VAL A 104 -8.84 20.08 8.44
C VAL A 104 -9.37 21.37 9.09
N ARG A 105 -8.80 21.80 10.22
CA ARG A 105 -9.32 22.92 11.03
C ARG A 105 -8.96 24.32 10.53
N ASP A 106 -7.97 24.45 9.64
CA ASP A 106 -7.51 25.76 9.15
C ASP A 106 -8.39 26.33 8.03
N GLY A 107 -9.30 25.54 7.43
CA GLY A 107 -10.13 26.00 6.30
C GLY A 107 -9.35 26.37 5.02
N THR A 108 -8.01 26.35 5.08
CA THR A 108 -7.09 26.67 3.98
C THR A 108 -6.58 25.43 3.24
N ARG A 109 -6.85 24.21 3.74
CA ARG A 109 -6.33 22.97 3.16
C ARG A 109 -7.40 21.88 3.08
N HIS A 110 -7.58 21.34 1.87
CA HIS A 110 -8.35 20.13 1.63
C HIS A 110 -7.63 18.92 2.23
N PRO A 111 -8.36 17.90 2.73
CA PRO A 111 -7.75 16.65 3.15
C PRO A 111 -6.99 16.02 1.98
N ALA A 112 -5.80 15.48 2.26
CA ALA A 112 -5.01 14.71 1.29
C ALA A 112 -5.56 13.28 1.13
#